data_AF-A0A9X2FB33-F1
#
_entry.id   AF-A0A9X2FB33-F1
#
_cell.length_a   1.000
_cell.length_b   1.000
_cell.length_c   1.000
_cell.angle_alpha   90.00
_cell.angle_beta   90.00
_cell.angle_gamma   90.00
#
_symmetry.space_group_name_H-M   'P 1'
#
loop_
_entity.id
_entity.type
_entity.pdbx_description
1 polymer ?
#
loop_
_entity_poly.entity_id
_entity_poly.type
_entity_poly.pdbx_seq_one_letter_code
_entity_poly.pdbx_strand_id
1 'polypeptide(L)'
;MERNLGARMARLAGWVVGIGTHLLFAFTVWHLFWFLKDGRASSDHGSLWIDLALALLFAVPHSVLLYPAVRRALTRSIPPAFYGLFYCVVTCVSLLMLFAGWQGSDIVLWDLQGGLRVGVMAGFYTSWGALFYSLYLTGLGYQTGLTPWLYWVRREKPPRREFHPAGAYRFIRHPVYISFMGLVWFTPHMSLDHVVLTGVWTLYLFMGSYLKDRRLEYFLGTSYRQYEAEVTGFPLMPFGPLARRPLAASSDGTASRIAA
;
A
#
# COMPACT_ATOMS: atom_id res chain seq x y z
N MET A 1 -28.76 -34.58 -3.87
CA MET A 1 -27.70 -34.69 -2.85
C MET A 1 -26.39 -34.01 -3.29
N GLU A 2 -25.96 -34.21 -4.53
CA GLU A 2 -24.69 -33.68 -5.08
C GLU A 2 -24.58 -32.15 -5.15
N ARG A 3 -25.64 -31.41 -5.53
CA ARG A 3 -25.64 -29.93 -5.51
C ARG A 3 -25.36 -29.33 -4.13
N ASN A 4 -25.78 -30.00 -3.05
CA ASN A 4 -25.51 -29.56 -1.68
C ASN A 4 -24.06 -29.86 -1.25
N LEU A 5 -23.46 -30.95 -1.75
CA LEU A 5 -22.06 -31.27 -1.47
C LEU A 5 -21.12 -30.29 -2.18
N GLY A 6 -21.36 -30.01 -3.47
CA GLY A 6 -20.56 -29.03 -4.22
C GLY A 6 -20.61 -27.62 -3.60
N ALA A 7 -21.80 -27.17 -3.17
CA ALA A 7 -21.95 -25.88 -2.48
C ALA A 7 -21.24 -25.84 -1.12
N ARG A 8 -21.25 -26.96 -0.36
CA ARG A 8 -20.51 -27.07 0.91
C ARG A 8 -19.00 -27.06 0.70
N MET A 9 -18.50 -27.79 -0.29
CA MET A 9 -17.07 -27.83 -0.64
C MET A 9 -16.56 -26.47 -1.11
N ALA A 10 -17.31 -25.78 -1.98
CA ALA A 10 -16.96 -24.43 -2.41
C ALA A 10 -16.94 -23.44 -1.24
N ARG A 11 -17.85 -23.58 -0.26
CA ARG A 11 -17.83 -22.76 0.96
C ARG A 11 -16.61 -23.06 1.83
N LEU A 12 -16.29 -24.33 2.05
CA LEU A 12 -15.11 -24.73 2.81
C LEU A 12 -13.83 -24.18 2.17
N ALA A 13 -13.70 -24.30 0.85
CA ALA A 13 -12.58 -23.72 0.10
C ALA A 13 -12.50 -22.20 0.30
N GLY A 14 -13.62 -21.48 0.23
CA GLY A 14 -13.65 -20.03 0.48
C GLY A 14 -13.24 -19.63 1.89
N TRP A 15 -13.55 -20.45 2.90
CA TRP A 15 -13.07 -20.26 4.28
C TRP A 15 -11.56 -20.50 4.40
N VAL A 16 -11.08 -21.61 3.85
CA VAL A 16 -9.64 -21.97 3.87
C VAL A 16 -8.81 -20.88 3.19
N VAL A 17 -9.24 -20.40 2.02
CA VAL A 17 -8.55 -19.31 1.30
C VAL A 17 -8.52 -18.04 2.13
N GLY A 18 -9.65 -17.65 2.72
CA GLY A 18 -9.71 -16.43 3.52
C GLY A 18 -8.84 -16.49 4.78
N ILE A 19 -8.93 -17.57 5.56
CA ILE A 19 -8.11 -17.76 6.76
C ILE A 19 -6.63 -17.84 6.38
N GLY A 20 -6.29 -18.68 5.39
CA GLY A 20 -4.92 -18.84 4.91
C GLY A 20 -4.30 -17.53 4.43
N THR A 21 -5.06 -16.69 3.73
CA THR A 21 -4.60 -15.36 3.28
C THR A 21 -4.23 -14.45 4.46
N HIS A 22 -5.02 -14.46 5.53
CA HIS A 22 -4.76 -13.58 6.68
C HIS A 22 -3.64 -14.12 7.59
N LEU A 23 -3.48 -15.43 7.68
CA LEU A 23 -2.30 -16.05 8.31
C LEU A 23 -1.03 -15.72 7.52
N LEU A 24 -1.08 -15.83 6.19
CA LEU A 24 0.03 -15.45 5.30
C LEU A 24 0.36 -13.96 5.44
N PHE A 25 -0.65 -13.09 5.53
CA PHE A 25 -0.46 -11.67 5.75
C PHE A 25 0.24 -11.39 7.08
N ALA A 26 -0.23 -11.97 8.18
CA ALA A 26 0.39 -11.81 9.49
C ALA A 26 1.84 -12.31 9.51
N PHE A 27 2.08 -13.47 8.91
CA PHE A 27 3.43 -14.04 8.73
C PHE A 27 4.33 -13.11 7.92
N THR A 28 3.81 -12.51 6.84
CA THR A 28 4.57 -11.58 5.98
C THR A 28 4.88 -10.27 6.71
N VAL A 29 3.93 -9.71 7.46
CA VAL A 29 4.15 -8.48 8.26
C VAL A 29 5.22 -8.70 9.32
N TRP A 30 5.23 -9.88 9.97
CA TRP A 30 6.29 -10.27 10.89
C TRP A 30 7.67 -10.27 10.20
N HIS A 31 7.79 -10.93 9.04
CA HIS A 31 9.04 -10.97 8.29
C HIS A 31 9.46 -9.58 7.78
N LEU A 32 8.51 -8.77 7.34
CA LEU A 32 8.76 -7.39 6.90
C LEU A 32 9.37 -6.55 8.03
N PHE A 33 8.89 -6.70 9.27
CA PHE A 33 9.43 -5.99 10.42
C PHE A 33 10.90 -6.33 10.65
N TRP A 34 11.25 -7.62 10.69
CA TRP A 34 12.63 -8.05 10.92
C TRP A 34 13.53 -7.72 9.74
N PHE A 35 13.04 -7.88 8.51
CA PHE A 35 13.77 -7.52 7.30
C PHE A 35 14.12 -6.02 7.28
N LEU A 36 13.20 -5.13 7.60
CA LEU A 36 13.48 -3.69 7.61
C LEU A 36 14.32 -3.24 8.84
N LYS A 37 14.26 -3.97 9.95
CA LYS A 37 15.00 -3.63 11.17
C LYS A 37 16.47 -4.08 11.10
N ASP A 38 16.68 -5.32 10.69
CA ASP A 38 17.98 -5.99 10.77
C ASP A 38 18.61 -6.25 9.40
N GLY A 39 17.86 -6.05 8.32
CA GLY A 39 18.32 -6.39 6.98
C GLY A 39 18.55 -7.88 6.81
N ARG A 40 19.49 -8.21 5.92
CA ARG A 40 20.04 -9.55 5.74
C ARG A 40 21.54 -9.49 5.92
N ALA A 41 22.11 -10.56 6.46
CA ALA A 41 23.56 -10.73 6.52
C ALA A 41 24.16 -10.60 5.11
N SER A 42 25.38 -10.06 5.06
CA SER A 42 26.08 -9.91 3.80
C SER A 42 26.35 -11.26 3.14
N SER A 43 26.42 -11.23 1.82
CA SER A 43 26.70 -12.39 0.99
C SER A 43 27.93 -12.10 0.15
N ASP A 44 28.98 -12.92 0.26
CA ASP A 44 30.25 -12.77 -0.50
C ASP A 44 30.07 -12.67 -2.03
N HIS A 45 28.91 -13.10 -2.55
CA HIS A 45 28.55 -13.06 -3.96
C HIS A 45 27.18 -12.38 -4.20
N GLY A 46 26.81 -11.41 -3.36
CA GLY A 46 25.59 -10.64 -3.51
C GLY A 46 25.59 -9.79 -4.78
N SER A 47 24.52 -9.86 -5.56
CA SER A 47 24.30 -9.11 -6.80
C SER A 47 23.18 -8.10 -6.60
N LEU A 48 23.53 -6.81 -6.63
CA LEU A 48 22.57 -5.70 -6.54
C LEU A 48 21.49 -5.75 -7.63
N TRP A 49 21.76 -6.43 -8.76
CA TRP A 49 20.76 -6.63 -9.80
C TRP A 49 19.63 -7.57 -9.37
N ILE A 50 19.95 -8.58 -8.54
CA ILE A 50 18.95 -9.47 -7.94
C ILE A 50 18.10 -8.67 -6.97
N ASP A 51 18.71 -7.87 -6.09
CA ASP A 51 17.99 -7.02 -5.14
C ASP A 51 17.09 -5.99 -5.84
N LEU A 52 17.60 -5.35 -6.89
CA LEU A 52 16.82 -4.45 -7.74
C LEU A 52 15.63 -5.19 -8.38
N ALA A 53 15.86 -6.36 -8.96
CA ALA A 53 14.82 -7.17 -9.58
C ALA A 53 13.76 -7.61 -8.56
N LEU A 54 14.16 -7.99 -7.35
CA LEU A 54 13.26 -8.36 -6.25
C LEU A 54 12.46 -7.16 -5.74
N ALA A 55 13.09 -5.99 -5.60
CA ALA A 55 12.40 -4.75 -5.23
C ALA A 55 11.32 -4.37 -6.26
N LEU A 56 11.62 -4.53 -7.55
CA LEU A 56 10.67 -4.32 -8.64
C LEU A 56 9.60 -5.43 -8.71
N LEU A 57 9.95 -6.69 -8.42
CA LEU A 57 9.03 -7.82 -8.36
C LEU A 57 7.92 -7.60 -7.34
N PHE A 58 8.19 -6.87 -6.26
CA PHE A 58 7.14 -6.41 -5.36
C PHE A 58 6.39 -5.19 -5.93
N ALA A 59 7.12 -4.13 -6.27
CA ALA A 59 6.52 -2.83 -6.59
C ALA A 59 5.60 -2.84 -7.83
N VAL A 60 6.01 -3.55 -8.89
CA VAL A 60 5.31 -3.58 -10.18
C VAL A 60 3.99 -4.36 -10.07
N PRO A 61 3.97 -5.65 -9.66
CA PRO A 61 2.71 -6.40 -9.53
C PRO A 61 1.74 -5.75 -8.56
N HIS A 62 2.23 -5.23 -7.42
CA HIS A 62 1.38 -4.54 -6.45
C HIS A 62 0.67 -3.33 -7.07
N SER A 63 1.39 -2.52 -7.84
CA SER A 63 0.83 -1.35 -8.53
C SER A 63 -0.13 -1.74 -9.66
N VAL A 64 0.24 -2.73 -10.48
CA VAL A 64 -0.53 -3.21 -11.63
C VAL A 64 -1.88 -3.75 -11.19
N LEU A 65 -1.93 -4.54 -10.11
CA LEU A 65 -3.19 -5.08 -9.57
C LEU A 65 -4.10 -4.00 -8.97
N LEU A 66 -3.59 -2.81 -8.65
CA LEU A 66 -4.43 -1.69 -8.22
C LEU A 66 -5.01 -0.90 -9.39
N TYR A 67 -4.61 -1.20 -10.63
CA TYR A 67 -5.08 -0.48 -11.82
C TYR A 67 -6.52 -0.90 -12.18
N PRO A 68 -7.45 0.05 -12.43
CA PRO A 68 -8.86 -0.27 -12.67
C PRO A 68 -9.11 -1.24 -13.84
N ALA A 69 -8.33 -1.14 -14.92
CA ALA A 69 -8.50 -2.02 -16.07
C ALA A 69 -8.11 -3.48 -15.74
N VAL A 70 -7.00 -3.67 -15.03
CA VAL A 70 -6.53 -4.99 -14.57
C VAL A 70 -7.54 -5.59 -13.59
N ARG A 71 -7.99 -4.80 -12.62
CA ARG A 71 -9.02 -5.22 -11.68
C ARG A 71 -10.29 -5.68 -12.40
N ARG A 72 -10.80 -4.89 -13.37
CA ARG A 72 -11.97 -5.25 -14.17
C ARG A 72 -11.77 -6.56 -14.93
N ALA A 73 -10.60 -6.74 -15.55
CA ALA A 73 -10.28 -7.97 -16.28
C ALA A 73 -10.26 -9.20 -15.37
N LEU A 74 -9.56 -9.13 -14.24
CA LEU A 74 -9.46 -10.24 -13.27
C LEU A 74 -10.80 -10.56 -12.60
N THR A 75 -11.64 -9.55 -12.33
CA THR A 75 -12.98 -9.78 -11.75
C THR A 75 -13.97 -10.44 -12.71
N ARG A 76 -13.61 -10.68 -13.98
CA ARG A 76 -14.38 -11.55 -14.88
C ARG A 76 -14.24 -13.02 -14.50
N SER A 77 -13.10 -13.41 -13.93
CA SER A 77 -12.77 -14.78 -13.56
C SER A 77 -12.86 -15.02 -12.06
N ILE A 78 -12.49 -14.02 -11.24
CA ILE A 78 -12.47 -14.12 -9.78
C ILE A 78 -13.69 -13.37 -9.22
N PRO A 79 -14.50 -13.99 -8.33
CA PRO A 79 -15.61 -13.28 -7.71
C PRO A 79 -15.14 -12.01 -6.98
N PRO A 80 -15.88 -10.88 -7.07
CA PRO A 80 -15.43 -9.60 -6.51
C PRO A 80 -15.05 -9.63 -5.02
N ALA A 81 -15.68 -10.51 -4.23
CA ALA A 81 -15.38 -10.69 -2.81
C ALA A 81 -13.98 -11.28 -2.54
N PHE A 82 -13.44 -12.05 -3.50
CA PHE A 82 -12.14 -12.72 -3.39
C PHE A 82 -11.00 -11.92 -4.03
N TYR A 83 -11.30 -10.87 -4.79
CA TYR A 83 -10.28 -10.04 -5.42
C TYR A 83 -9.28 -9.47 -4.40
N GLY A 84 -9.78 -8.98 -3.25
CA GLY A 84 -8.93 -8.44 -2.19
C GLY A 84 -8.02 -9.50 -1.57
N LEU A 85 -8.51 -10.75 -1.42
CA LEU A 85 -7.70 -11.86 -0.95
C LEU A 85 -6.62 -12.23 -1.96
N PHE A 86 -6.98 -12.35 -3.24
CA PHE A 86 -6.02 -12.62 -4.31
C PHE A 86 -4.91 -11.54 -4.36
N TYR A 87 -5.30 -10.27 -4.31
CA TYR A 87 -4.38 -9.15 -4.23
C TYR A 87 -3.42 -9.26 -3.04
N CYS A 88 -3.96 -9.59 -1.86
CA CYS A 88 -3.18 -9.77 -0.64
C CYS A 88 -2.18 -10.92 -0.78
N VAL A 89 -2.60 -12.06 -1.31
CA VAL A 89 -1.73 -13.24 -1.54
C VAL A 89 -0.59 -12.89 -2.49
N VAL A 90 -0.87 -12.30 -3.67
CA VAL A 90 0.19 -11.94 -4.63
C VAL A 90 1.18 -10.96 -4.01
N THR A 91 0.68 -9.97 -3.27
CA THR A 91 1.53 -9.01 -2.54
C THR A 91 2.40 -9.72 -1.52
N CYS A 92 1.83 -10.60 -0.68
CA CYS A 92 2.56 -11.33 0.34
C CYS A 92 3.62 -12.26 -0.26
N VAL A 93 3.28 -13.04 -1.28
CA VAL A 93 4.22 -13.93 -1.96
C VAL A 93 5.38 -13.15 -2.58
N SER A 94 5.10 -12.03 -3.26
CA SER A 94 6.16 -11.19 -3.84
C SER A 94 7.11 -10.61 -2.78
N LEU A 95 6.57 -10.20 -1.61
CA LEU A 95 7.38 -9.74 -0.48
C LEU A 95 8.21 -10.87 0.14
N LEU A 96 7.61 -12.04 0.36
CA LEU A 96 8.34 -13.20 0.91
C LEU A 96 9.46 -13.66 -0.04
N MET A 97 9.22 -13.63 -1.36
CA MET A 97 10.26 -13.87 -2.36
C MET A 97 11.39 -12.85 -2.28
N LEU A 98 11.05 -11.56 -2.14
CA LEU A 98 12.03 -10.50 -1.92
C LEU A 98 12.84 -10.79 -0.67
N PHE A 99 12.21 -11.01 0.49
CA PHE A 99 12.93 -11.26 1.74
C PHE A 99 13.80 -12.51 1.63
N ALA A 100 13.30 -13.59 1.03
CA ALA A 100 14.00 -14.86 0.90
C ALA A 100 15.21 -14.78 -0.03
N GLY A 101 15.08 -14.05 -1.13
CA GLY A 101 16.11 -13.91 -2.16
C GLY A 101 17.06 -12.72 -1.97
N TRP A 102 16.82 -11.86 -0.98
CA TRP A 102 17.64 -10.66 -0.75
C TRP A 102 19.08 -11.00 -0.40
N GLN A 103 20.02 -10.29 -1.03
CA GLN A 103 21.45 -10.50 -0.90
C GLN A 103 22.08 -9.28 -0.23
N GLY A 104 22.44 -9.40 1.05
CA GLY A 104 23.06 -8.30 1.79
C GLY A 104 24.41 -7.89 1.18
N SER A 105 24.70 -6.60 1.18
CA SER A 105 25.98 -6.04 0.74
C SER A 105 26.91 -5.75 1.91
N ASP A 106 28.21 -6.02 1.75
CA ASP A 106 29.25 -5.62 2.71
C ASP A 106 29.57 -4.11 2.66
N ILE A 107 29.10 -3.40 1.64
CA ILE A 107 29.36 -1.97 1.48
C ILE A 107 28.39 -1.19 2.37
N VAL A 108 28.91 -0.67 3.48
CA VAL A 108 28.17 0.15 4.44
C VAL A 108 28.38 1.63 4.15
N LEU A 109 27.28 2.37 3.94
CA LEU A 109 27.33 3.83 3.76
C LEU A 109 27.36 4.55 5.11
N TRP A 110 26.52 4.11 6.04
CA TRP A 110 26.56 4.60 7.41
C TRP A 110 26.13 3.52 8.41
N ASP A 111 26.73 3.60 9.59
CA ASP A 111 26.33 2.83 10.76
C ASP A 111 26.29 3.77 11.97
N LEU A 112 25.09 4.13 12.40
CA LEU A 112 24.86 5.10 13.45
C LEU A 112 25.02 4.44 14.82
N GLN A 113 25.70 5.14 15.73
CA GLN A 113 25.98 4.68 17.08
C GLN A 113 25.43 5.64 18.14
N GLY A 114 25.32 5.17 19.39
CA GLY A 114 24.93 5.98 20.55
C GLY A 114 23.54 6.63 20.41
N GLY A 115 23.43 7.90 20.79
CA GLY A 115 22.16 8.64 20.80
C GLY A 115 21.49 8.78 19.43
N LEU A 116 22.28 8.90 18.34
CA LEU A 116 21.74 8.99 16.99
C LEU A 116 21.06 7.69 16.56
N ARG A 117 21.65 6.53 16.90
CA ARG A 117 21.03 5.22 16.68
C ARG A 117 19.68 5.12 17.38
N VAL A 118 19.61 5.55 18.63
CA VAL A 118 18.36 5.55 19.41
C VAL A 118 17.32 6.47 18.77
N GLY A 119 17.71 7.68 18.35
CA GLY A 119 16.82 8.62 17.68
C GLY A 119 16.23 8.07 16.37
N VAL A 120 17.08 7.48 15.51
CA VAL A 120 16.62 6.86 14.25
C VAL A 120 15.72 5.66 14.52
N MET A 121 16.09 4.80 15.47
CA MET A 121 15.26 3.64 15.84
C MET A 121 13.90 4.08 16.43
N ALA A 122 13.86 5.16 17.21
CA ALA A 122 12.60 5.74 17.67
C ALA A 122 11.74 6.23 16.49
N GLY A 123 12.35 6.84 15.48
CA GLY A 123 11.69 7.19 14.21
C GLY A 123 11.12 5.98 13.48
N PHE A 124 11.87 4.87 13.42
CA PHE A 124 11.43 3.61 12.84
C PHE A 124 10.19 3.04 13.55
N TYR A 125 10.22 2.93 14.89
CA TYR A 125 9.07 2.45 15.66
C TYR A 125 7.86 3.38 15.58
N THR A 126 8.10 4.69 15.56
CA THR A 126 7.05 5.69 15.37
C THR A 126 6.39 5.51 14.00
N SER A 127 7.18 5.21 12.96
CA SER A 127 6.68 4.96 11.61
C SER A 127 5.83 3.68 11.52
N TRP A 128 6.18 2.63 12.27
CA TRP A 128 5.33 1.44 12.42
C TRP A 128 4.00 1.77 13.11
N GLY A 129 4.04 2.51 14.21
CA GLY A 129 2.84 2.97 14.92
C GLY A 129 1.93 3.82 14.02
N ALA A 130 2.52 4.78 13.31
CA ALA A 130 1.81 5.64 12.35
C ALA A 130 1.23 4.85 11.18
N LEU A 131 1.92 3.80 10.71
CA LEU A 131 1.43 2.91 9.67
C LEU A 131 0.19 2.16 10.14
N PHE A 132 0.24 1.49 11.29
CA PHE A 132 -0.93 0.77 11.84
C PHE A 132 -2.10 1.71 12.12
N TYR A 133 -1.85 2.89 12.67
CA TYR A 133 -2.87 3.91 12.88
C TYR A 133 -3.52 4.34 11.55
N SER A 134 -2.72 4.58 10.51
CA SER A 134 -3.20 4.96 9.18
C SER A 134 -3.99 3.83 8.49
N LEU A 135 -3.57 2.58 8.67
CA LEU A 135 -4.27 1.40 8.18
C LEU A 135 -5.60 1.21 8.90
N TYR A 136 -5.65 1.41 10.22
CA TYR A 136 -6.89 1.39 11.00
C TYR A 136 -7.89 2.43 10.47
N LEU A 137 -7.47 3.68 10.29
CA LEU A 137 -8.33 4.76 9.77
C LEU A 137 -8.88 4.46 8.37
N THR A 138 -8.09 3.84 7.50
CA THR A 138 -8.54 3.46 6.15
C THR A 138 -9.34 2.17 6.09
N GLY A 139 -9.45 1.44 7.20
CA GLY A 139 -10.02 0.10 7.22
C GLY A 139 -9.07 -0.93 6.63
N LEU A 140 -8.18 -1.48 7.46
CA LEU A 140 -7.25 -2.56 7.12
C LEU A 140 -7.95 -3.73 6.41
N GLY A 141 -9.16 -4.07 6.86
CA GLY A 141 -9.92 -5.16 6.26
C GLY A 141 -10.32 -4.94 4.80
N TYR A 142 -10.45 -3.69 4.33
CA TYR A 142 -10.66 -3.42 2.91
C TYR A 142 -9.36 -3.54 2.10
N GLN A 143 -8.21 -3.28 2.73
CA GLN A 143 -6.91 -3.39 2.07
C GLN A 143 -6.47 -4.84 1.91
N THR A 144 -6.73 -5.69 2.91
CA THR A 144 -6.37 -7.12 2.89
C THR A 144 -7.45 -8.01 2.24
N GLY A 145 -8.64 -7.46 1.98
CA GLY A 145 -9.79 -8.23 1.51
C GLY A 145 -10.57 -8.94 2.62
N LEU A 146 -10.21 -8.76 3.90
CA LEU A 146 -10.95 -9.29 5.05
C LEU A 146 -12.42 -8.90 5.02
N THR A 147 -12.73 -7.62 4.80
CA THR A 147 -14.10 -7.11 4.90
C THR A 147 -14.99 -7.71 3.82
N PRO A 148 -14.67 -7.62 2.51
CA PRO A 148 -15.46 -8.30 1.47
C PRO A 148 -15.64 -9.80 1.71
N TRP A 149 -14.59 -10.48 2.21
CA TRP A 149 -14.66 -11.91 2.53
C TRP A 149 -15.57 -12.22 3.72
N LEU A 150 -15.51 -11.45 4.81
CA LEU A 150 -16.40 -11.62 5.98
C LEU A 150 -17.87 -11.41 5.60
N TYR A 151 -18.16 -10.42 4.75
CA TYR A 151 -19.51 -10.21 4.23
C TYR A 151 -19.97 -11.37 3.34
N TRP A 152 -19.09 -11.92 2.51
CA TRP A 152 -19.38 -13.15 1.74
C TRP A 152 -19.67 -14.35 2.66
N VAL A 153 -18.89 -14.52 3.73
CA VAL A 153 -19.11 -15.56 4.75
C VAL A 153 -20.49 -15.42 5.39
N ARG A 154 -20.88 -14.19 5.76
CA ARG A 154 -22.17 -13.83 6.37
C ARG A 154 -23.34 -13.82 5.38
N ARG A 155 -23.07 -13.91 4.07
CA ARG A 155 -24.07 -13.78 2.99
C ARG A 155 -24.74 -12.41 2.93
N GLU A 156 -23.99 -11.38 3.29
CA GLU A 156 -24.44 -10.00 3.28
C GLU A 156 -23.79 -9.23 2.13
N LYS A 157 -24.43 -8.14 1.70
CA LYS A 157 -23.82 -7.22 0.72
C LYS A 157 -22.80 -6.34 1.44
N PRO A 158 -21.58 -6.18 0.91
CA PRO A 158 -20.60 -5.28 1.52
C PRO A 158 -21.15 -3.84 1.48
N PRO A 159 -20.99 -3.07 2.57
CA PRO A 159 -21.50 -1.72 2.64
C PRO A 159 -20.77 -0.83 1.63
N ARG A 160 -21.48 0.19 1.13
CA ARG A 160 -20.83 1.25 0.35
C ARG A 160 -19.92 2.04 1.29
N ARG A 161 -18.67 2.23 0.86
CA ARG A 161 -17.72 3.01 1.63
C ARG A 161 -17.90 4.47 1.28
N GLU A 162 -18.41 5.24 2.22
CA GLU A 162 -18.45 6.69 2.12
C GLU A 162 -17.03 7.25 2.35
N PHE A 163 -16.67 8.26 1.56
CA PHE A 163 -15.39 8.92 1.69
C PHE A 163 -15.50 10.01 2.76
N HIS A 164 -15.03 9.71 3.97
CA HIS A 164 -14.93 10.67 5.07
C HIS A 164 -13.48 10.69 5.59
N PRO A 165 -12.69 11.73 5.26
CA PRO A 165 -11.34 11.85 5.79
C PRO A 165 -11.37 12.10 7.31
N ALA A 166 -10.75 11.20 8.07
CA ALA A 166 -10.69 11.25 9.53
C ALA A 166 -9.24 11.12 10.05
N GLY A 167 -8.97 11.64 11.24
CA GLY A 167 -7.64 11.57 11.87
C GLY A 167 -6.53 12.19 11.00
N ALA A 168 -5.46 11.42 10.75
CA ALA A 168 -4.32 11.85 9.95
C ALA A 168 -4.69 12.28 8.52
N TYR A 169 -5.77 11.71 7.95
CA TYR A 169 -6.28 12.08 6.63
C TYR A 169 -6.82 13.51 6.57
N ARG A 170 -7.06 14.19 7.69
CA ARG A 170 -7.44 15.61 7.69
C ARG A 170 -6.26 16.54 7.38
N PHE A 171 -5.03 16.05 7.53
CA PHE A 171 -3.81 16.85 7.40
C PHE A 171 -2.98 16.48 6.18
N ILE A 172 -2.91 15.18 5.85
CA ILE A 172 -2.10 14.65 4.75
C ILE A 172 -2.92 13.58 4.02
N ARG A 173 -2.92 13.57 2.67
CA ARG A 173 -3.73 12.60 1.89
C ARG A 173 -3.20 11.17 1.95
N HIS A 174 -1.89 11.00 2.14
CA HIS A 174 -1.18 9.73 2.04
C HIS A 174 -0.42 9.32 3.32
N PRO A 175 -1.08 9.26 4.49
CA PRO A 175 -0.40 8.97 5.76
C PRO A 175 0.13 7.52 5.82
N VAL A 176 -0.47 6.57 5.08
CA VAL A 176 0.10 5.21 4.91
C VAL A 176 1.45 5.26 4.18
N TYR A 177 1.53 6.02 3.08
CA TYR A 177 2.75 6.06 2.27
C TYR A 177 3.89 6.79 2.98
N ILE A 178 3.60 7.87 3.71
CA ILE A 178 4.65 8.56 4.49
C ILE A 178 5.13 7.71 5.66
N SER A 179 4.23 6.96 6.31
CA SER A 179 4.64 6.03 7.38
C SER A 179 5.55 4.95 6.81
N PHE A 180 5.22 4.39 5.65
CA PHE A 180 6.07 3.40 4.98
C PHE A 180 7.39 3.99 4.49
N MET A 181 7.40 5.25 4.04
CA MET A 181 8.62 5.99 3.73
C MET A 181 9.54 6.10 4.95
N GLY A 182 8.98 6.40 6.12
CA GLY A 182 9.73 6.40 7.38
C GLY A 182 10.35 5.03 7.71
N LEU A 183 9.64 3.93 7.42
CA LEU A 183 10.15 2.57 7.66
C LEU A 183 11.38 2.21 6.82
N VAL A 184 11.48 2.72 5.59
CA VAL A 184 12.63 2.44 4.71
C VAL A 184 13.79 3.41 4.90
N TRP A 185 13.53 4.61 5.42
CA TRP A 185 14.56 5.64 5.62
C TRP A 185 15.15 5.63 7.02
N PHE A 186 14.35 5.33 8.06
CA PHE A 186 14.84 5.29 9.43
C PHE A 186 15.52 3.96 9.75
N THR A 187 16.66 3.71 9.10
CA THR A 187 17.56 2.63 9.46
C THR A 187 18.87 3.18 10.04
N PRO A 188 19.32 2.69 11.21
CA PRO A 188 20.61 3.09 11.76
C PRO A 188 21.78 2.51 10.95
N HIS A 189 21.56 1.41 10.22
CA HIS A 189 22.55 0.73 9.41
C HIS A 189 22.10 0.75 7.95
N MET A 190 22.82 1.47 7.11
CA MET A 190 22.50 1.60 5.69
C MET A 190 23.62 1.03 4.84
N SER A 191 23.38 -0.17 4.32
CA SER A 191 24.22 -0.82 3.33
C SER A 191 23.78 -0.44 1.90
N LEU A 192 24.62 -0.74 0.92
CA LEU A 192 24.37 -0.41 -0.48
C LEU A 192 23.11 -1.10 -1.03
N ASP A 193 22.84 -2.34 -0.65
CA ASP A 193 21.60 -3.04 -1.02
C ASP A 193 20.37 -2.33 -0.43
N HIS A 194 20.44 -1.90 0.83
CA HIS A 194 19.36 -1.12 1.45
C HIS A 194 19.14 0.23 0.75
N VAL A 195 20.19 0.88 0.23
CA VAL A 195 20.04 2.08 -0.60
C VAL A 195 19.26 1.79 -1.88
N VAL A 196 19.55 0.68 -2.54
CA VAL A 196 18.79 0.25 -3.72
C VAL A 196 17.32 0.03 -3.37
N LEU A 197 17.04 -0.70 -2.27
CA LEU A 197 15.68 -0.90 -1.78
C LEU A 197 14.99 0.42 -1.51
N THR A 198 15.60 1.28 -0.70
CA THR A 198 15.03 2.57 -0.27
C THR A 198 14.80 3.48 -1.47
N GLY A 199 15.71 3.52 -2.44
CA GLY A 199 15.55 4.31 -3.66
C GLY A 199 14.35 3.83 -4.51
N VAL A 200 14.30 2.52 -4.81
CA VAL A 200 13.23 1.92 -5.61
C VAL A 200 11.88 2.08 -4.92
N TRP A 201 11.80 1.76 -3.62
CA TRP A 201 10.57 1.85 -2.85
C TRP A 201 10.13 3.31 -2.65
N THR A 202 11.05 4.26 -2.47
CA THR A 202 10.72 5.69 -2.42
C THR A 202 10.03 6.13 -3.72
N LEU A 203 10.61 5.81 -4.88
CA LEU A 203 10.03 6.13 -6.18
C LEU A 203 8.65 5.46 -6.35
N TYR A 204 8.56 4.19 -5.99
CA TYR A 204 7.31 3.44 -6.00
C TYR A 204 6.24 4.09 -5.10
N LEU A 205 6.56 4.54 -3.90
CA LEU A 205 5.61 5.19 -2.98
C LEU A 205 5.09 6.52 -3.53
N PHE A 206 5.95 7.32 -4.19
CA PHE A 206 5.54 8.54 -4.87
C PHE A 206 4.61 8.25 -6.05
N MET A 207 4.95 7.26 -6.87
CA MET A 207 4.11 6.85 -8.00
C MET A 207 2.80 6.21 -7.56
N GLY A 208 2.83 5.38 -6.51
CA GLY A 208 1.65 4.80 -5.89
C GLY A 208 0.70 5.86 -5.34
N SER A 209 1.24 6.91 -4.72
CA SER A 209 0.47 8.04 -4.19
C SER A 209 -0.21 8.82 -5.32
N TYR A 210 0.53 9.13 -6.40
CA TYR A 210 -0.04 9.80 -7.57
C TYR A 210 -1.14 8.97 -8.24
N LEU A 211 -0.90 7.69 -8.49
CA LEU A 211 -1.86 6.79 -9.12
C LEU A 211 -3.09 6.55 -8.23
N LYS A 212 -2.91 6.59 -6.90
CA LYS A 212 -4.01 6.50 -5.94
C LYS A 212 -4.91 7.73 -5.99
N ASP A 213 -4.34 8.94 -6.06
CA ASP A 213 -5.10 10.18 -6.22
C ASP A 213 -5.96 10.10 -7.50
N ARG A 214 -5.36 9.75 -8.63
CA ARG A 214 -6.08 9.57 -9.91
C ARG A 214 -7.20 8.53 -9.85
N ARG A 215 -6.97 7.43 -9.14
CA ARG A 215 -7.99 6.39 -8.94
C ARG A 215 -9.13 6.88 -8.06
N LEU A 216 -8.83 7.63 -7.00
CA LEU A 216 -9.84 8.18 -6.10
C LEU A 216 -10.63 9.29 -6.80
N GLU A 217 -10.00 10.15 -7.60
CA GLU A 217 -10.68 11.09 -8.50
C GLU A 217 -11.66 10.36 -9.42
N TYR A 218 -11.27 9.22 -10.00
CA TYR A 218 -12.14 8.43 -10.89
C TYR A 218 -13.36 7.82 -10.17
N PHE A 219 -13.19 7.32 -8.94
CA PHE A 219 -14.27 6.63 -8.21
C PHE A 219 -15.15 7.55 -7.36
N LEU A 220 -14.59 8.64 -6.83
CA LEU A 220 -15.26 9.56 -5.90
C LEU A 220 -15.62 10.91 -6.54
N GLY A 221 -15.05 11.23 -7.71
CA GLY A 221 -15.39 12.43 -8.46
C GLY A 221 -15.12 13.73 -7.70
N THR A 222 -16.13 14.59 -7.62
CA THR A 222 -16.04 15.95 -7.08
C THR A 222 -15.70 15.99 -5.60
N SER A 223 -16.22 15.08 -4.77
CA SER A 223 -15.93 15.03 -3.34
C SER A 223 -14.44 14.85 -3.05
N TYR A 224 -13.74 14.06 -3.88
CA TYR A 224 -12.31 13.88 -3.72
C TYR A 224 -11.51 15.08 -4.25
N ARG A 225 -11.95 15.72 -5.34
CA ARG A 225 -11.32 16.95 -5.83
C ARG A 225 -11.37 18.10 -4.83
N GLN A 226 -12.48 18.24 -4.10
CA GLN A 226 -12.59 19.20 -3.00
C GLN A 226 -11.57 18.91 -1.90
N TYR A 227 -11.46 17.64 -1.52
CA TYR A 227 -10.45 17.20 -0.56
C TYR A 227 -8.99 17.43 -1.04
N GLU A 228 -8.69 17.24 -2.32
CA GLU A 228 -7.37 17.54 -2.90
C GLU A 228 -7.03 19.03 -2.89
N ALA A 229 -8.03 19.92 -2.88
CA ALA A 229 -7.82 21.37 -2.78
C ALA A 229 -7.45 21.80 -1.36
N GLU A 230 -7.96 21.10 -0.34
CA GLU A 230 -7.76 21.44 1.07
C GLU A 230 -6.51 20.77 1.67
N VAL A 231 -6.27 19.52 1.30
CA VAL A 231 -5.28 18.65 1.96
C VAL A 231 -4.14 18.30 1.01
N THR A 232 -2.89 18.45 1.46
CA THR A 232 -1.69 18.13 0.65
C THR A 232 -1.41 16.62 0.64
N GLY A 233 -0.84 16.10 -0.45
CA GLY A 233 -0.47 14.69 -0.59
C GLY A 233 0.63 14.25 0.38
N PHE A 234 1.69 15.05 0.50
CA PHE A 234 2.78 14.90 1.46
C PHE A 234 3.07 16.24 2.16
N PRO A 235 3.63 16.23 3.38
CA PRO A 235 4.07 17.43 4.04
C PRO A 235 5.16 18.12 3.20
N LEU A 236 5.19 19.46 3.25
CA LEU A 236 6.22 20.29 2.59
C LEU A 236 6.29 20.14 1.06
N MET A 237 5.21 19.72 0.39
CA MET A 237 5.09 19.77 -1.07
C MET A 237 4.30 21.01 -1.53
N PRO A 238 4.96 22.15 -1.81
CA PRO A 238 4.28 23.34 -2.31
C PRO A 238 3.82 23.21 -3.76
N PHE A 239 4.48 22.36 -4.57
CA PHE A 239 4.23 22.23 -6.00
C PHE A 239 4.22 20.76 -6.45
N GLY A 240 3.68 20.50 -7.63
CA GLY A 240 3.67 19.18 -8.26
C GLY A 240 2.34 18.44 -8.09
N PRO A 241 2.26 17.19 -8.60
CA PRO A 241 0.99 16.48 -8.70
C PRO A 241 0.41 16.08 -7.34
N LEU A 242 1.21 16.09 -6.28
CA LEU A 242 0.80 15.76 -4.91
C LEU A 242 0.59 17.01 -4.04
N ALA A 243 0.78 18.21 -4.58
CA ALA A 243 0.41 19.44 -3.88
C ALA A 243 -1.12 19.59 -3.76
N ARG A 244 -1.56 20.65 -3.09
CA ARG A 244 -2.98 21.06 -3.12
C ARG A 244 -3.35 21.45 -4.54
N ARG A 245 -4.45 20.91 -5.07
CA ARG A 245 -4.92 21.23 -6.42
C ARG A 245 -6.14 22.12 -6.33
N PRO A 246 -6.05 23.40 -6.74
CA PRO A 246 -7.22 24.27 -6.79
C PRO A 246 -8.32 23.62 -7.62
N LEU A 247 -9.56 23.78 -7.18
CA LEU A 247 -10.70 23.42 -8.01
C LEU A 247 -10.61 24.25 -9.29
N ALA A 248 -10.62 23.59 -10.45
CA ALA A 248 -10.79 24.31 -11.71
C ALA A 248 -12.07 25.13 -11.59
N ALA A 249 -11.98 26.45 -11.78
CA ALA A 249 -13.16 27.31 -11.82
C ALA A 249 -14.14 26.67 -12.82
N SER A 250 -15.34 26.35 -12.36
CA SER A 250 -16.37 25.81 -13.22
C SER A 250 -16.53 26.75 -14.41
N SER A 251 -16.34 26.25 -15.62
CA SER A 251 -16.63 26.96 -16.86
C SER A 251 -18.16 27.06 -17.08
N ASP A 252 -18.91 27.37 -16.04
CA ASP A 252 -20.38 27.54 -16.04
C ASP A 252 -20.76 29.02 -15.84
N GLY A 253 -19.84 29.95 -16.12
CA GLY A 253 -20.02 31.39 -15.92
C GLY A 253 -20.25 32.22 -17.20
N THR A 254 -20.10 31.66 -18.40
CA THR A 254 -20.04 32.48 -19.64
C THR A 254 -21.32 32.46 -20.49
N ALA A 255 -22.39 31.76 -20.07
CA ALA A 255 -23.63 31.66 -20.86
C ALA A 255 -24.79 32.57 -20.38
N SER A 256 -24.59 33.49 -19.42
CA SER A 256 -25.68 34.31 -18.85
C SER A 256 -25.42 35.84 -18.91
N ARG A 257 -24.63 36.32 -19.88
CA ARG A 257 -24.38 37.78 -20.06
C ARG A 257 -24.42 38.26 -21.51
N ILE A 258 -25.29 37.69 -22.36
CA ILE A 258 -25.62 38.26 -23.69
C ILE A 258 -27.15 38.36 -23.87
N ALA A 259 -27.86 38.75 -22.81
CA ALA A 259 -29.26 39.17 -22.92
C ALA A 259 -29.50 40.34 -21.95
N ALA A 260 -28.97 41.50 -22.34
CA ALA A 260 -29.41 42.82 -21.91
C ALA A 260 -29.00 43.81 -23.00
#